data_AF-A0A973AD93-F1
#
_entry.id   AF-A0A973AD93-F1
#
_cell.length_a   1.000
_cell.length_b   1.000
_cell.length_c   1.000
_cell.angle_alpha   90.00
_cell.angle_beta   90.00
_cell.angle_gamma   90.00
#
_symmetry.space_group_name_H-M   'P 1'
#
loop_
_entity.id
_entity.type
_entity.pdbx_description
1 polymer ?
#
loop_
_entity_poly.entity_id
_entity_poly.type
_entity_poly.pdbx_seq_one_letter_code
_entity_poly.pdbx_strand_id
1 'polypeptide(L)'
;MRKLFFVCAILFFTTASPPAARSAPVHEFNEAVAAAYGFYREAFFLLRAGNAQVASLELEEMAEHWGVIVKRFADSPPDIFSTDSAWKKTLAEINERIAQGLEAAIAGNAKAASKALEPIRKMLSDLRRRNGAVIFSDYVDRANAAFAKLYEFRKNPPDFDAVEQVDQLRQITAVTAYWYEQVRENAPKATAHDPEFKRLMDDSLHSLSRIWVAIASKKEANLISILRGLHSSDRILFFRFG
;
A
#
# COMPACT_ATOMS: atom_id res chain seq x y z
N MET A 1 67.97 -55.82 13.21
CA MET A 1 67.36 -54.96 12.15
C MET A 1 65.96 -55.46 11.81
N ARG A 2 64.91 -54.70 12.20
CA ARG A 2 63.65 -54.41 11.46
C ARG A 2 62.60 -53.96 12.48
N LYS A 3 62.36 -52.64 12.51
CA LYS A 3 61.22 -52.03 13.21
C LYS A 3 59.99 -52.20 12.31
N LEU A 4 58.89 -52.71 12.85
CA LEU A 4 57.59 -52.77 12.18
C LEU A 4 56.72 -51.63 12.72
N PHE A 5 56.34 -50.71 11.85
CA PHE A 5 55.35 -49.66 12.08
C PHE A 5 54.27 -49.81 11.00
N PHE A 6 52.98 -49.91 11.37
CA PHE A 6 51.81 -49.59 10.53
C PHE A 6 50.63 -49.37 11.49
N VAL A 7 50.34 -48.12 11.89
CA VAL A 7 49.45 -47.11 11.26
C VAL A 7 47.95 -47.42 11.48
N CYS A 8 47.38 -46.73 12.48
CA CYS A 8 45.93 -46.56 12.68
C CYS A 8 45.36 -45.59 11.64
N ALA A 9 44.35 -46.03 10.89
CA ALA A 9 43.56 -45.16 10.02
C ALA A 9 42.49 -44.42 10.84
N ILE A 10 42.61 -43.09 10.92
CA ILE A 10 41.57 -42.21 11.48
C ILE A 10 40.69 -41.74 10.32
N LEU A 11 39.44 -42.20 10.31
CA LEU A 11 38.39 -41.72 9.41
C LEU A 11 37.91 -40.34 9.89
N PHE A 12 38.30 -39.29 9.17
CA PHE A 12 37.74 -37.95 9.35
C PHE A 12 36.35 -37.88 8.69
N PHE A 13 35.29 -37.86 9.51
CA PHE A 13 33.97 -37.44 9.07
C PHE A 13 33.97 -35.91 8.95
N THR A 14 34.04 -35.39 7.72
CA THR A 14 33.78 -33.99 7.43
C THR A 14 32.27 -33.76 7.44
N THR A 15 31.74 -33.22 8.53
CA THR A 15 30.37 -32.68 8.57
C THR A 15 30.35 -31.40 7.74
N ALA A 16 30.00 -31.50 6.46
CA ALA A 16 29.68 -30.35 5.65
C ALA A 16 28.37 -29.73 6.18
N SER A 17 28.48 -28.64 6.94
CA SER A 17 27.31 -27.83 7.27
C SER A 17 26.68 -27.34 5.98
N PRO A 18 25.35 -27.48 5.79
CA PRO A 18 24.68 -26.92 4.63
C PRO A 18 24.93 -25.40 4.59
N PRO A 19 25.14 -24.82 3.40
CA PRO A 19 25.30 -23.37 3.29
C PRO A 19 24.06 -22.71 3.90
N ALA A 20 24.28 -21.84 4.88
CA ALA A 20 23.22 -21.00 5.41
C ALA A 20 22.59 -20.24 4.24
N ALA A 21 21.31 -20.49 3.97
CA ALA A 21 20.57 -19.77 2.95
C ALA A 21 20.68 -18.28 3.27
N ARG A 22 21.38 -17.54 2.41
CA ARG A 22 21.54 -16.09 2.59
C ARG A 22 20.16 -15.47 2.37
N SER A 23 19.66 -14.77 3.39
CA SER A 23 18.43 -14.01 3.28
C SER A 23 18.49 -13.06 2.10
N ALA A 24 17.37 -12.91 1.39
CA ALA A 24 17.29 -11.98 0.29
C ALA A 24 17.35 -10.54 0.84
N PRO A 25 18.10 -9.61 0.23
CA PRO A 25 18.12 -8.22 0.64
C PRO A 25 16.71 -7.61 0.64
N VAL A 26 16.29 -7.02 1.77
CA VAL A 26 14.97 -6.38 1.92
C VAL A 26 14.75 -5.25 0.89
N HIS A 27 15.82 -4.57 0.48
CA HIS A 27 15.78 -3.54 -0.54
C HIS A 27 15.28 -4.08 -1.88
N GLU A 28 15.80 -5.21 -2.33
CA GLU A 28 15.42 -5.83 -3.60
C GLU A 28 13.95 -6.28 -3.59
N PHE A 29 13.48 -6.80 -2.46
CA PHE A 29 12.06 -7.12 -2.30
C PHE A 29 11.18 -5.86 -2.39
N ASN A 30 11.55 -4.80 -1.68
CA ASN A 30 10.79 -3.56 -1.68
C ASN A 30 10.76 -2.89 -3.06
N GLU A 31 11.86 -2.91 -3.81
CA GLU A 31 11.91 -2.40 -5.19
C GLU A 31 11.02 -3.22 -6.13
N ALA A 32 11.07 -4.56 -6.04
CA ALA A 32 10.22 -5.42 -6.85
C ALA A 32 8.73 -5.19 -6.54
N VAL A 33 8.36 -5.11 -5.25
CA VAL A 33 7.00 -4.78 -4.83
C VAL A 33 6.59 -3.39 -5.32
N ALA A 34 7.46 -2.39 -5.23
CA ALA A 34 7.17 -1.03 -5.71
C ALA A 34 6.90 -0.99 -7.22
N ALA A 35 7.65 -1.76 -8.01
CA ALA A 35 7.43 -1.89 -9.45
C ALA A 35 6.07 -2.52 -9.76
N ALA A 36 5.76 -3.69 -9.17
CA ALA A 36 4.46 -4.35 -9.35
C ALA A 36 3.29 -3.47 -8.88
N TYR A 37 3.50 -2.72 -7.78
CA TYR A 37 2.49 -1.83 -7.22
C TYR A 37 2.23 -0.59 -8.09
N GLY A 38 3.19 -0.18 -8.93
CA GLY A 38 2.96 0.85 -9.95
C GLY A 38 1.82 0.45 -10.91
N PHE A 39 1.92 -0.75 -11.49
CA PHE A 39 0.89 -1.31 -12.37
C PHE A 39 -0.46 -1.49 -11.66
N TYR A 40 -0.46 -1.88 -10.38
CA TYR A 40 -1.67 -1.93 -9.57
C TYR A 40 -2.39 -0.57 -9.51
N ARG A 41 -1.66 0.52 -9.27
CA ARG A 41 -2.25 1.86 -9.16
C ARG A 41 -2.84 2.33 -10.50
N GLU A 42 -2.14 2.08 -11.60
CA GLU A 42 -2.60 2.39 -12.97
C GLU A 42 -3.85 1.59 -13.32
N ALA A 43 -3.82 0.27 -13.13
CA ALA A 43 -4.98 -0.60 -13.33
C ALA A 43 -6.19 -0.12 -12.52
N PHE A 44 -6.01 0.17 -11.23
CA PHE A 44 -7.11 0.62 -10.37
C PHE A 44 -7.67 1.98 -10.82
N PHE A 45 -6.82 2.88 -11.32
CA PHE A 45 -7.27 4.15 -11.91
C PHE A 45 -8.14 3.92 -13.16
N LEU A 46 -7.68 3.08 -14.08
CA LEU A 46 -8.39 2.74 -15.32
C LEU A 46 -9.72 2.03 -15.05
N LEU A 47 -9.75 1.10 -14.09
CA LEU A 47 -10.97 0.38 -13.69
C LEU A 47 -12.03 1.34 -13.14
N ARG A 48 -11.63 2.34 -12.35
CA ARG A 48 -12.55 3.39 -11.87
C ARG A 48 -13.12 4.25 -13.01
N ALA A 49 -12.38 4.40 -14.10
CA ALA A 49 -12.85 5.07 -15.31
C ALA A 49 -13.72 4.17 -16.21
N GLY A 50 -13.92 2.90 -15.85
CA GLY A 50 -14.67 1.92 -16.64
C GLY A 50 -13.85 1.27 -17.76
N ASN A 51 -12.55 1.56 -17.86
CA ASN A 51 -11.68 1.10 -18.94
C ASN A 51 -11.08 -0.28 -18.63
N ALA A 52 -11.94 -1.29 -18.47
CA ALA A 52 -11.54 -2.64 -18.06
C ALA A 52 -10.49 -3.28 -18.99
N GLN A 53 -10.67 -3.18 -20.30
CA GLN A 53 -9.74 -3.77 -21.28
C GLN A 53 -8.37 -3.08 -21.32
N VAL A 54 -8.31 -1.78 -21.01
CA VAL A 54 -7.01 -1.10 -20.89
C VAL A 54 -6.36 -1.49 -19.57
N ALA A 55 -7.15 -1.59 -18.50
CA ALA A 55 -6.67 -2.04 -17.20
C ALA A 55 -6.12 -3.49 -17.23
N SER A 56 -6.61 -4.37 -18.12
CA SER A 56 -6.08 -5.73 -18.21
C SER A 56 -4.62 -5.76 -18.66
N LEU A 57 -4.18 -4.81 -19.50
CA LEU A 57 -2.77 -4.71 -19.91
C LEU A 57 -1.87 -4.40 -18.71
N GLU A 58 -2.28 -3.44 -17.87
CA GLU A 58 -1.56 -3.13 -16.64
C GLU A 58 -1.59 -4.31 -15.65
N LEU A 59 -2.68 -5.07 -15.61
CA LEU A 59 -2.78 -6.25 -14.74
C LEU A 59 -1.96 -7.44 -15.23
N GLU A 60 -1.72 -7.57 -16.53
CA GLU A 60 -0.78 -8.54 -17.10
C GLU A 60 0.65 -8.22 -16.63
N GLU A 61 1.08 -6.96 -16.75
CA GLU A 61 2.40 -6.51 -16.25
C GLU A 61 2.53 -6.70 -14.74
N MET A 62 1.49 -6.35 -13.97
CA MET A 62 1.44 -6.60 -12.54
C MET A 62 1.59 -8.09 -12.20
N ALA A 63 0.88 -8.96 -12.92
CA ALA A 63 0.92 -10.41 -12.70
C ALA A 63 2.31 -10.98 -12.99
N GLU A 64 2.95 -10.55 -14.07
CA GLU A 64 4.32 -10.97 -14.40
C GLU A 64 5.31 -10.56 -13.30
N HIS A 65 5.29 -9.29 -12.90
CA HIS A 65 6.18 -8.76 -11.87
C HIS A 65 5.94 -9.44 -10.51
N TRP A 66 4.68 -9.67 -10.15
CA TRP A 66 4.35 -10.37 -8.92
C TRP A 66 4.74 -11.84 -8.95
N GLY A 67 4.63 -12.51 -10.11
CA GLY A 67 5.13 -13.86 -10.31
C GLY A 67 6.64 -13.98 -10.05
N VAL A 68 7.43 -13.00 -10.48
CA VAL A 68 8.87 -12.91 -10.18
C VAL A 68 9.11 -12.77 -8.67
N ILE A 69 8.33 -11.93 -7.98
CA ILE A 69 8.41 -11.76 -6.52
C ILE A 69 8.15 -13.09 -5.81
N VAL A 70 7.07 -13.78 -6.16
CA VAL A 70 6.73 -15.09 -5.58
C VAL A 70 7.88 -16.07 -5.81
N LYS A 71 8.37 -16.20 -7.05
CA LYS A 71 9.44 -17.13 -7.39
C LYS A 71 10.74 -16.87 -6.61
N ARG A 72 11.09 -15.59 -6.39
CA ARG A 72 12.35 -15.21 -5.75
C ARG A 72 12.30 -15.23 -4.23
N PHE A 73 11.18 -14.78 -3.65
CA PHE A 73 11.13 -14.46 -2.22
C PHE A 73 10.18 -15.35 -1.40
N ALA A 74 9.28 -16.13 -2.01
CA ALA A 74 8.30 -16.90 -1.24
C ALA A 74 8.94 -17.97 -0.32
N ASP A 75 10.01 -18.62 -0.79
CA ASP A 75 10.76 -19.63 -0.04
C ASP A 75 12.04 -19.08 0.61
N SER A 76 12.42 -17.85 0.26
CA SER A 76 13.61 -17.15 0.75
C SER A 76 13.23 -15.72 1.17
N PRO A 77 12.43 -15.54 2.23
CA PRO A 77 12.03 -14.22 2.71
C PRO A 77 13.26 -13.37 3.08
N PRO A 78 13.18 -12.03 2.89
CA PRO A 78 14.12 -11.12 3.53
C PRO A 78 14.12 -11.27 5.05
N ASP A 79 15.22 -10.92 5.72
CA ASP A 79 15.42 -11.14 7.17
C ASP A 79 14.26 -10.64 8.03
N ILE A 80 13.77 -9.42 7.75
CA ILE A 80 12.66 -8.80 8.49
C ILE A 80 11.34 -9.60 8.40
N PHE A 81 11.19 -10.44 7.37
CA PHE A 81 10.02 -11.28 7.13
C PHE A 81 10.29 -12.77 7.41
N SER A 82 11.52 -13.13 7.78
CA SER A 82 11.96 -14.54 7.87
C SER A 82 11.23 -15.36 8.94
N THR A 83 10.74 -14.70 9.99
CA THR A 83 9.98 -15.33 11.08
C THR A 83 8.47 -15.25 10.88
N ASP A 84 7.98 -14.65 9.79
CA ASP A 84 6.55 -14.50 9.51
C ASP A 84 5.97 -15.80 8.94
N SER A 85 5.26 -16.55 9.79
CA SER A 85 4.58 -17.78 9.38
C SER A 85 3.51 -17.56 8.29
N ALA A 86 3.02 -16.33 8.10
CA ALA A 86 2.04 -15.98 7.08
C ALA A 86 2.68 -15.43 5.79
N TRP A 87 4.01 -15.27 5.72
CA TRP A 87 4.73 -14.68 4.58
C TRP A 87 4.31 -15.28 3.22
N LYS A 88 4.61 -16.58 3.03
CA LYS A 88 4.37 -17.29 1.78
C LYS A 88 2.89 -17.27 1.40
N LYS A 89 2.02 -17.45 2.40
CA LYS A 89 0.57 -17.41 2.22
C LYS A 89 0.10 -16.04 1.73
N THR A 90 0.59 -14.95 2.33
CA THR A 90 0.23 -13.58 1.90
C THR A 90 0.65 -13.31 0.45
N LEU A 91 1.85 -13.72 0.04
CA LEU A 91 2.29 -13.52 -1.35
C LEU A 91 1.43 -14.31 -2.35
N ALA A 92 1.07 -15.55 -1.99
CA ALA A 92 0.20 -16.39 -2.81
C ALA A 92 -1.23 -15.82 -2.92
N GLU A 93 -1.80 -15.35 -1.81
CA GLU A 93 -3.13 -14.72 -1.82
C GLU A 93 -3.14 -13.43 -2.65
N ILE A 94 -2.08 -12.61 -2.60
CA ILE A 94 -1.97 -11.43 -3.47
C ILE A 94 -1.94 -11.87 -4.94
N ASN A 95 -1.16 -12.90 -5.26
CA ASN A 95 -1.09 -13.45 -6.63
C ASN A 95 -2.47 -13.91 -7.14
N GLU A 96 -3.25 -14.59 -6.28
CA GLU A 96 -4.61 -15.02 -6.60
C GLU A 96 -5.53 -13.83 -6.88
N ARG A 97 -5.45 -12.76 -6.07
CA ARG A 97 -6.26 -11.55 -6.29
C ARG A 97 -5.91 -10.82 -7.58
N ILE A 98 -4.63 -10.80 -7.95
CA ILE A 98 -4.19 -10.25 -9.25
C ILE A 98 -4.81 -11.06 -10.39
N ALA A 99 -4.72 -12.39 -10.34
CA ALA A 99 -5.29 -13.27 -11.36
C ALA A 99 -6.81 -13.09 -11.49
N GLN A 100 -7.54 -13.06 -10.38
CA GLN A 100 -8.99 -12.79 -10.36
C GLN A 100 -9.33 -11.42 -10.93
N GLY A 101 -8.53 -10.40 -10.59
CA GLY A 101 -8.67 -9.05 -11.12
C GLY A 101 -8.47 -9.00 -12.63
N LEU A 102 -7.42 -9.66 -13.12
CA LEU A 102 -7.08 -9.73 -14.54
C LEU A 102 -8.16 -10.45 -15.34
N GLU A 103 -8.61 -11.63 -14.90
CA GLU A 103 -9.69 -12.37 -15.56
C GLU A 103 -10.97 -11.53 -15.68
N ALA A 104 -11.35 -10.85 -14.59
CA ALA A 104 -12.51 -9.96 -14.61
C ALA A 104 -12.33 -8.75 -15.53
N ALA A 105 -11.11 -8.19 -15.63
CA ALA A 105 -10.80 -7.08 -16.51
C ALA A 105 -10.85 -7.49 -17.99
N ILE A 106 -10.29 -8.65 -18.35
CA ILE A 106 -10.39 -9.25 -19.69
C ILE A 106 -11.85 -9.46 -20.08
N ALA A 107 -12.69 -9.92 -19.15
CA ALA A 107 -14.13 -10.07 -19.34
C ALA A 107 -14.90 -8.73 -19.42
N GLY A 108 -14.21 -7.58 -19.35
CA GLY A 108 -14.81 -6.25 -19.39
C GLY A 108 -15.53 -5.82 -18.11
N ASN A 109 -15.39 -6.57 -17.03
CA ASN A 109 -16.08 -6.30 -15.78
C ASN A 109 -15.23 -5.45 -14.83
N ALA A 110 -15.17 -4.15 -15.09
CA ALA A 110 -14.36 -3.20 -14.31
C ALA A 110 -14.67 -3.25 -12.79
N LYS A 111 -15.93 -3.46 -12.44
CA LYS A 111 -16.40 -3.52 -11.04
C LYS A 111 -15.92 -4.78 -10.34
N ALA A 112 -16.03 -5.95 -10.99
CA ALA A 112 -15.54 -7.20 -10.42
C ALA A 112 -14.00 -7.17 -10.29
N ALA A 113 -13.29 -6.67 -11.30
CA ALA A 113 -11.85 -6.50 -11.25
C ALA A 113 -11.41 -5.60 -10.08
N SER A 114 -12.04 -4.41 -9.93
CA SER A 114 -11.74 -3.51 -8.81
C SER A 114 -11.94 -4.20 -7.45
N LYS A 115 -13.04 -4.95 -7.30
CA LYS A 115 -13.36 -5.66 -6.06
C LYS A 115 -12.36 -6.77 -5.74
N ALA A 116 -11.86 -7.48 -6.75
CA ALA A 116 -10.85 -8.51 -6.57
C ALA A 116 -9.51 -7.90 -6.09
N LEU A 117 -9.14 -6.75 -6.64
CA LEU A 117 -7.87 -6.06 -6.39
C LEU A 117 -7.84 -5.26 -5.08
N GLU A 118 -8.96 -4.68 -4.67
CA GLU A 118 -9.09 -3.79 -3.50
C GLU A 118 -8.33 -4.27 -2.23
N PRO A 119 -8.36 -5.57 -1.86
CA PRO A 119 -7.70 -6.03 -0.64
C PRO A 119 -6.16 -6.02 -0.69
N ILE A 120 -5.54 -6.01 -1.87
CA ILE A 120 -4.08 -6.14 -2.05
C ILE A 120 -3.34 -5.06 -1.24
N ARG A 121 -3.81 -3.82 -1.32
CA ARG A 121 -3.27 -2.68 -0.57
C ARG A 121 -3.20 -2.97 0.94
N LYS A 122 -4.31 -3.44 1.51
CA LYS A 122 -4.39 -3.79 2.93
C LYS A 122 -3.47 -4.96 3.26
N MET A 123 -3.39 -5.98 2.39
CA MET A 123 -2.52 -7.14 2.60
C MET A 123 -1.05 -6.76 2.66
N LEU A 124 -0.59 -5.86 1.78
CA LEU A 124 0.77 -5.33 1.80
C LEU A 124 1.05 -4.51 3.07
N SER A 125 0.14 -3.63 3.46
CA SER A 125 0.29 -2.85 4.69
C SER A 125 0.28 -3.74 5.95
N ASP A 126 -0.60 -4.74 6.01
CA ASP A 126 -0.64 -5.71 7.11
C ASP A 126 0.63 -6.56 7.18
N LEU A 127 1.19 -6.95 6.03
CA LEU A 127 2.48 -7.65 5.94
C LEU A 127 3.61 -6.80 6.51
N ARG A 128 3.72 -5.54 6.10
CA ARG A 128 4.75 -4.64 6.64
C ARG A 128 4.57 -4.45 8.15
N ARG A 129 3.36 -4.12 8.57
CA ARG A 129 3.04 -3.80 9.98
C ARG A 129 3.33 -4.95 10.93
N ARG A 130 2.93 -6.18 10.60
CA ARG A 130 3.15 -7.35 11.48
C ARG A 130 4.63 -7.75 11.58
N ASN A 131 5.47 -7.22 10.71
CA ASN A 131 6.92 -7.41 10.70
C ASN A 131 7.69 -6.15 11.11
N GLY A 132 7.01 -5.17 11.73
CA GLY A 132 7.66 -3.94 12.22
C GLY A 132 8.16 -3.00 11.13
N ALA A 133 7.76 -3.21 9.87
CA ALA A 133 8.07 -2.33 8.76
C ALA A 133 6.95 -1.31 8.52
N VAL A 134 7.34 -0.10 8.13
CA VAL A 134 6.45 0.96 7.64
C VAL A 134 7.19 1.66 6.51
N ILE A 135 6.53 1.90 5.38
CA ILE A 135 7.09 2.69 4.27
C ILE A 135 6.16 3.84 3.89
N PHE A 136 6.62 4.71 2.99
CA PHE A 136 5.86 5.89 2.56
C PHE A 136 4.40 5.59 2.14
N SER A 137 4.22 4.54 1.33
CA SER A 137 2.90 4.06 0.89
C SER A 137 1.94 3.78 2.06
N ASP A 138 2.41 3.29 3.21
CA ASP A 138 1.56 3.08 4.40
C ASP A 138 0.97 4.39 4.95
N TYR A 139 1.70 5.50 4.86
CA TYR A 139 1.19 6.80 5.28
C TYR A 139 0.10 7.29 4.32
N VAL A 140 0.29 7.10 3.02
CA VAL A 140 -0.73 7.41 2.00
C VAL A 140 -1.98 6.54 2.19
N ASP A 141 -1.82 5.26 2.51
CA ASP A 141 -2.88 4.32 2.86
C ASP A 141 -3.72 4.79 4.04
N ARG A 142 -3.06 5.25 5.11
CA ARG A 142 -3.76 5.76 6.29
C ARG A 142 -4.44 7.09 6.04
N ALA A 143 -3.83 7.98 5.25
CA ALA A 143 -4.44 9.23 4.82
C ALA A 143 -5.71 8.98 3.99
N ASN A 144 -5.66 8.12 2.98
CA ASN A 144 -6.83 7.79 2.18
C ASN A 144 -7.92 7.09 3.01
N ALA A 145 -7.55 6.20 3.94
CA ALA A 145 -8.51 5.53 4.80
C ALA A 145 -9.19 6.50 5.79
N ALA A 146 -8.46 7.49 6.31
CA ALA A 146 -9.02 8.54 7.14
C ALA A 146 -9.95 9.44 6.31
N PHE A 147 -9.51 9.85 5.12
CA PHE A 147 -10.31 10.67 4.21
C PHE A 147 -11.59 9.95 3.76
N ALA A 148 -11.55 8.64 3.50
CA ALA A 148 -12.75 7.88 3.14
C ALA A 148 -13.85 7.99 4.21
N LYS A 149 -13.49 7.97 5.50
CA LYS A 149 -14.42 8.21 6.61
C LYS A 149 -14.94 9.64 6.62
N LEU A 150 -14.06 10.62 6.38
CA LEU A 150 -14.44 12.03 6.30
C LEU A 150 -15.38 12.30 5.11
N TYR A 151 -15.19 11.60 4.00
CA TYR A 151 -15.95 11.78 2.78
C TYR A 151 -17.41 11.32 2.90
N GLU A 152 -17.74 10.45 3.86
CA GLU A 152 -19.13 10.05 4.10
C GLU A 152 -20.04 11.24 4.50
N PHE A 153 -19.48 12.27 5.14
CA PHE A 153 -20.20 13.51 5.45
C PHE A 153 -20.63 14.31 4.20
N ARG A 154 -20.13 13.97 3.00
CA ARG A 154 -20.61 14.57 1.74
C ARG A 154 -22.01 14.07 1.37
N LYS A 155 -22.40 12.86 1.82
CA LYS A 155 -23.73 12.29 1.59
C LYS A 155 -24.64 12.52 2.79
N ASN A 156 -24.09 12.37 3.99
CA ASN A 156 -24.79 12.52 5.26
C ASN A 156 -24.08 13.61 6.09
N PRO A 157 -24.24 14.89 5.73
CA PRO A 157 -23.66 15.97 6.52
C PRO A 157 -24.24 15.97 7.94
N PRO A 158 -23.48 16.45 8.94
CA PRO A 158 -23.98 16.51 10.30
C PRO A 158 -25.08 17.57 10.42
N ASP A 159 -26.03 17.34 11.32
CA ASP A 159 -26.80 18.43 11.89
C ASP A 159 -25.85 19.33 12.70
N PHE A 160 -25.68 20.59 12.27
CA PHE A 160 -24.77 21.54 12.91
C PHE A 160 -25.27 22.07 14.26
N ASP A 161 -26.51 21.77 14.64
CA ASP A 161 -27.05 22.06 15.97
C ASP A 161 -26.89 20.85 16.92
N ALA A 162 -26.60 19.65 16.39
CA ALA A 162 -26.31 18.46 17.17
C ALA A 162 -24.82 18.37 17.53
N VAL A 163 -24.48 18.62 18.79
CA VAL A 163 -23.11 18.69 19.30
C VAL A 163 -22.32 17.41 18.97
N GLU A 164 -22.92 16.24 19.18
CA GLU A 164 -22.27 14.95 18.98
C GLU A 164 -21.90 14.71 17.51
N GLN A 165 -22.76 15.12 16.58
CA GLN A 165 -22.49 14.97 15.15
C GLN A 165 -21.39 15.93 14.68
N VAL A 166 -21.40 17.16 15.19
CA VAL A 166 -20.34 18.14 14.91
C VAL A 166 -19.01 17.67 15.49
N ASP A 167 -19.00 17.12 16.71
CA ASP A 167 -17.79 16.59 17.33
C ASP A 167 -17.23 15.37 16.58
N GLN A 168 -18.10 14.50 16.06
CA GLN A 168 -17.68 13.41 15.19
C GLN A 168 -16.99 13.94 13.92
N LEU A 169 -17.56 14.96 13.26
CA LEU A 169 -16.94 15.61 12.11
C LEU A 169 -15.59 16.23 12.47
N ARG A 170 -15.49 16.93 13.62
CA ARG A 170 -14.23 17.53 14.11
C ARG A 170 -13.16 16.47 14.33
N GLN A 171 -13.49 15.37 15.00
CA GLN A 171 -12.56 14.29 15.28
C GLN A 171 -12.03 13.66 13.99
N ILE A 172 -12.93 13.32 13.06
CA ILE A 172 -12.53 12.70 11.78
C ILE A 172 -11.72 13.68 10.92
N THR A 173 -12.06 14.98 10.93
CA THR A 173 -11.28 16.04 10.26
C THR A 173 -9.86 16.14 10.84
N ALA A 174 -9.72 16.16 12.17
CA ALA A 174 -8.42 16.24 12.82
C ALA A 174 -7.54 15.01 12.52
N VAL A 175 -8.11 13.80 12.58
CA VAL A 175 -7.40 12.56 12.23
C VAL A 175 -6.98 12.55 10.76
N THR A 176 -7.83 13.06 9.85
CA THR A 176 -7.50 13.16 8.43
C THR A 176 -6.35 14.14 8.19
N ALA A 177 -6.40 15.33 8.81
CA ALA A 177 -5.33 16.31 8.73
C ALA A 177 -4.00 15.75 9.24
N TYR A 178 -4.02 15.08 10.40
CA TYR A 178 -2.84 14.40 10.95
C TYR A 178 -2.21 13.42 9.94
N TRP A 179 -3.00 12.55 9.30
CA TRP A 179 -2.43 11.60 8.34
C TRP A 179 -1.91 12.27 7.06
N TYR A 180 -2.53 13.36 6.60
CA TYR A 180 -1.97 14.16 5.51
C TYR A 180 -0.65 14.82 5.91
N GLU A 181 -0.52 15.32 7.14
CA GLU A 181 0.76 15.82 7.66
C GLU A 181 1.81 14.71 7.70
N GLN A 182 1.45 13.51 8.17
CA GLN A 182 2.36 12.35 8.18
C GLN A 182 2.82 11.97 6.77
N VAL A 183 1.95 12.06 5.75
CA VAL A 183 2.34 11.88 4.35
C VAL A 183 3.37 12.94 3.94
N ARG A 184 3.15 14.22 4.24
CA ARG A 184 4.09 15.28 3.90
C ARG A 184 5.44 15.10 4.59
N GLU A 185 5.45 14.71 5.87
CA GLU A 185 6.65 14.56 6.70
C GLU A 185 7.50 13.33 6.34
N ASN A 186 6.86 12.25 5.91
CA ASN A 186 7.52 10.97 5.62
C ASN A 186 7.75 10.74 4.12
N ALA A 187 7.54 11.75 3.30
CA ALA A 187 7.79 11.68 1.87
C ALA A 187 9.28 11.41 1.57
N PRO A 188 9.61 10.45 0.68
CA PRO A 188 10.98 10.26 0.20
C PRO A 188 11.53 11.54 -0.39
N LYS A 189 12.86 11.74 -0.34
CA LYS A 189 13.49 12.99 -0.82
C LYS A 189 13.04 13.39 -2.22
N ALA A 190 12.95 12.46 -3.17
CA ALA A 190 12.48 12.76 -4.52
C ALA A 190 11.06 13.33 -4.52
N THR A 191 10.12 12.64 -3.86
CA THR A 191 8.72 13.07 -3.71
C THR A 191 8.59 14.38 -2.95
N ALA A 192 9.34 14.56 -1.86
CA ALA A 192 9.32 15.78 -1.06
C ALA A 192 9.81 17.02 -1.84
N HIS A 193 10.62 16.85 -2.88
CA HIS A 193 11.09 17.93 -3.74
C HIS A 193 10.22 18.13 -4.99
N ASP A 194 9.29 17.22 -5.27
CA ASP A 194 8.37 17.30 -6.40
C ASP A 194 7.40 18.49 -6.21
N PRO A 195 7.37 19.47 -7.15
CA PRO A 195 6.46 20.61 -7.07
C PRO A 195 4.98 20.23 -7.09
N GLU A 196 4.60 19.18 -7.81
CA GLU A 196 3.21 18.69 -7.86
C GLU A 196 2.81 18.13 -6.50
N PHE A 197 3.68 17.33 -5.86
CA PHE A 197 3.43 16.80 -4.52
C PHE A 197 3.27 17.92 -3.49
N LYS A 198 4.20 18.89 -3.46
CA LYS A 198 4.14 20.02 -2.52
C LYS A 198 2.81 20.76 -2.64
N ARG A 199 2.44 21.15 -3.87
CA ARG A 199 1.19 21.86 -4.13
C ARG A 199 -0.02 21.02 -3.72
N LEU A 200 -0.04 19.73 -4.05
CA LEU A 200 -1.12 18.83 -3.67
C LEU A 200 -1.31 18.77 -2.15
N MET A 201 -0.21 18.65 -1.39
CA MET A 201 -0.25 18.57 0.07
C MET A 201 -0.68 19.91 0.69
N ASP A 202 -0.14 21.03 0.22
CA ASP A 202 -0.48 22.36 0.73
C ASP A 202 -1.96 22.70 0.45
N ASP A 203 -2.44 22.47 -0.77
CA ASP A 203 -3.84 22.69 -1.16
C ASP A 203 -4.80 21.80 -0.34
N SER A 204 -4.41 20.55 -0.08
CA SER A 204 -5.23 19.59 0.69
C SER A 204 -5.30 19.95 2.17
N LEU A 205 -4.16 20.27 2.80
CA LEU A 205 -4.11 20.68 4.20
C LEU A 205 -4.84 22.01 4.42
N HIS A 206 -4.68 22.95 3.49
CA HIS A 206 -5.47 24.18 3.49
C HIS A 206 -6.97 23.89 3.37
N SER A 207 -7.39 23.02 2.45
CA SER A 207 -8.81 22.66 2.30
C SER A 207 -9.37 21.96 3.54
N LEU A 208 -8.61 21.09 4.19
CA LEU A 208 -8.98 20.48 5.48
C LEU A 208 -9.17 21.53 6.58
N SER A 209 -8.30 22.54 6.64
CA SER A 209 -8.47 23.66 7.58
C SER A 209 -9.78 24.43 7.37
N ARG A 210 -10.29 24.51 6.13
CA ARG A 210 -11.54 25.21 5.81
C ARG A 210 -12.78 24.47 6.30
N ILE A 211 -12.68 23.18 6.63
CA ILE A 211 -13.79 22.43 7.24
C ILE A 211 -14.16 23.04 8.59
N TRP A 212 -13.19 23.51 9.38
CA TRP A 212 -13.45 24.20 10.65
C TRP A 212 -14.26 25.49 10.47
N VAL A 213 -14.04 26.21 9.38
CA VAL A 213 -14.83 27.39 9.02
C VAL A 213 -16.26 27.01 8.63
N ALA A 214 -16.43 25.91 7.87
CA ALA A 214 -17.76 25.39 7.53
C ALA A 214 -18.55 24.97 8.78
N ILE A 215 -17.88 24.36 9.76
CA ILE A 215 -18.44 24.04 11.08
C ILE A 215 -18.86 25.30 11.83
N ALA A 216 -17.96 26.27 11.99
CA ALA A 216 -18.23 27.49 12.74
C ALA A 216 -19.37 28.32 12.14
N SER A 217 -19.47 28.32 10.80
CA SER A 217 -20.51 29.05 10.06
C SER A 217 -21.79 28.23 9.81
N LYS A 218 -21.84 26.97 10.25
CA LYS A 218 -22.93 26.01 10.02
C LYS A 218 -23.35 25.92 8.55
N LYS A 219 -22.37 25.98 7.63
CA LYS A 219 -22.61 25.99 6.17
C LYS A 219 -22.38 24.61 5.58
N GLU A 220 -23.43 23.80 5.57
CA GLU A 220 -23.44 22.46 4.97
C GLU A 220 -22.93 22.45 3.51
N ALA A 221 -23.44 23.36 2.67
CA ALA A 221 -23.02 23.44 1.28
C ALA A 221 -21.51 23.68 1.12
N ASN A 222 -20.90 24.44 2.03
CA ASN A 222 -19.46 24.67 2.03
C ASN A 222 -18.70 23.39 2.40
N LEU A 223 -19.16 22.66 3.42
CA LEU A 223 -18.58 21.35 3.79
C LEU A 223 -18.61 20.40 2.59
N ILE A 224 -19.77 20.23 1.96
CA ILE A 224 -19.94 19.34 0.80
C ILE A 224 -19.01 19.75 -0.36
N SER A 225 -18.89 21.04 -0.64
CA SER A 225 -18.00 21.56 -1.68
C SER A 225 -16.54 21.25 -1.39
N ILE A 226 -16.09 21.50 -0.16
CA ILE A 226 -14.72 21.20 0.29
C ILE A 226 -14.42 19.70 0.16
N LEU A 227 -15.32 18.83 0.62
CA LEU A 227 -15.14 17.37 0.55
C LEU A 227 -15.06 16.86 -0.89
N ARG A 228 -15.82 17.44 -1.83
CA ARG A 228 -15.72 17.09 -3.26
C ARG A 228 -14.37 17.48 -3.85
N GLY A 229 -13.86 18.66 -3.50
CA GLY A 229 -12.52 19.12 -3.90
C GLY A 229 -11.44 18.18 -3.36
N LEU A 230 -11.47 17.91 -2.06
CA LEU A 230 -10.52 17.00 -1.40
C LEU A 230 -10.55 15.58 -1.98
N HIS A 231 -11.70 15.08 -2.42
CA HIS A 231 -11.79 13.75 -3.03
C HIS A 231 -11.01 13.65 -4.35
N SER A 232 -10.88 14.75 -5.10
CA SER A 232 -9.98 14.78 -6.25
C SER A 232 -8.52 14.67 -5.80
N SER A 233 -8.12 15.48 -4.81
CA SER A 233 -6.76 15.47 -4.27
C SER A 233 -6.36 14.13 -3.65
N ASP A 234 -7.25 13.50 -2.89
CA ASP A 234 -7.06 12.18 -2.27
C ASP A 234 -6.77 11.09 -3.33
N ARG A 235 -7.49 11.12 -4.45
CA ARG A 235 -7.29 10.21 -5.57
C ARG A 235 -5.96 10.44 -6.28
N ILE A 236 -5.59 11.70 -6.50
CA ILE A 236 -4.29 12.05 -7.10
C ILE A 236 -3.16 11.61 -6.18
N LEU A 237 -3.30 11.82 -4.86
CA LEU A 237 -2.31 11.42 -3.87
C LEU A 237 -2.02 9.92 -3.97
N PHE A 238 -3.07 9.09 -3.96
CA PHE A 238 -2.91 7.66 -4.15
C PHE A 238 -2.27 7.33 -5.50
N PHE A 239 -2.83 7.84 -6.58
CA PHE A 239 -2.44 7.46 -7.94
C PHE A 239 -0.97 7.79 -8.25
N ARG A 240 -0.55 9.02 -7.95
CA ARG A 240 0.78 9.55 -8.29
C ARG A 240 1.85 9.20 -7.28
N PHE A 241 1.51 9.15 -5.99
CA PHE A 241 2.49 9.11 -4.90
C PHE A 241 2.31 7.94 -3.92
N GLY A 242 1.22 7.19 -4.03
CA GLY A 242 0.88 6.10 -3.11
C GLY A 242 1.67 4.83 -3.28
#